data_AF-A0A536ZP61-F1
#
_entry.id   AF-A0A536ZP61-F1
#
_cell.length_a   1.000
_cell.length_b   1.000
_cell.length_c   1.000
_cell.angle_alpha   90.00
_cell.angle_beta   90.00
_cell.angle_gamma   90.00
#
_symmetry.space_group_name_H-M   'P 1'
#
loop_
_entity.id
_entity.type
_entity.pdbx_description
1 polymer ?
#
loop_
_entity_poly.entity_id
_entity_poly.type
_entity_poly.pdbx_seq_one_letter_code
_entity_poly.pdbx_strand_id
1 'polypeptide(L)'
;MRFALVLYEAPHRIRETVAELANLLGARTLFVARELTKVFETLTRLPLEDASAWFDADSNRTRGEFVLIVDAPSPPSDKASALPVDVDRWLAELVRELPPARAARIVANVTGVARDQLYARAMALKHKSVD
;
A
#
# COMPACT_ATOMS: atom_id res chain seq x y z
N MET A 1 6.13 7.77 -5.13
CA MET A 1 6.87 8.30 -3.95
C MET A 1 6.95 7.20 -2.90
N ARG A 2 8.10 6.90 -2.27
CA ARG A 2 8.26 5.76 -1.33
C ARG A 2 8.29 6.14 0.15
N PHE A 3 8.25 7.44 0.46
CA PHE A 3 8.40 7.95 1.81
C PHE A 3 7.17 8.74 2.21
N ALA A 4 6.99 8.92 3.52
CA ALA A 4 6.05 9.88 4.05
C ALA A 4 6.47 11.29 3.65
N LEU A 5 5.47 12.17 3.47
CA LEU A 5 5.67 13.57 3.12
C LEU A 5 5.32 14.42 4.33
N VAL A 6 6.19 15.36 4.68
CA VAL A 6 5.90 16.37 5.70
C VAL A 6 5.85 17.72 5.02
N LEU A 7 4.72 18.41 5.14
CA LEU A 7 4.48 19.71 4.53
C LEU A 7 4.13 20.73 5.61
N TYR A 8 4.67 21.93 5.49
CA TYR A 8 4.17 23.10 6.21
C TYR A 8 3.21 23.85 5.30
N GLU A 9 2.05 24.22 5.81
CA GLU A 9 1.00 24.84 5.00
C GLU A 9 0.33 26.02 5.68
N ALA A 10 0.04 27.05 4.89
CA ALA A 10 -0.65 28.24 5.32
C ALA A 10 -2.18 28.05 5.31
N PRO A 11 -2.94 28.71 6.20
CA PRO A 11 -4.38 28.50 6.35
C PRO A 11 -5.18 28.82 5.09
N HIS A 12 -4.72 29.79 4.29
CA HIS A 12 -5.41 30.21 3.07
C HIS A 12 -5.22 29.24 1.90
N ARG A 13 -4.25 28.32 1.98
CA ARG A 13 -3.95 27.31 0.95
C ARG A 13 -4.42 25.92 1.33
N ILE A 14 -4.74 25.67 2.60
CA ILE A 14 -4.97 24.33 3.12
C ILE A 14 -6.02 23.53 2.33
N ARG A 15 -7.12 24.17 1.92
CA ARG A 15 -8.21 23.51 1.16
C ARG A 15 -7.76 23.09 -0.23
N GLU A 16 -7.06 23.96 -0.94
CA GLU A 16 -6.52 23.69 -2.27
C GLU A 16 -5.46 22.58 -2.19
N THR A 17 -4.52 22.71 -1.25
CA THR A 17 -3.45 21.72 -1.05
C THR A 17 -3.99 20.33 -0.77
N VAL A 18 -4.96 20.16 0.14
CA VAL A 18 -5.47 18.81 0.47
C VAL A 18 -6.27 18.20 -0.67
N ALA A 19 -7.00 19.02 -1.43
CA ALA A 19 -7.72 18.56 -2.62
C ALA A 19 -6.74 18.08 -3.71
N GLU A 20 -5.66 18.83 -3.96
CA GLU A 20 -4.62 18.43 -4.91
C GLU A 20 -3.87 17.18 -4.44
N LEU A 21 -3.52 17.10 -3.16
CA LEU A 21 -2.85 15.92 -2.59
C LEU A 21 -3.73 14.66 -2.74
N ALA A 22 -5.03 14.75 -2.47
CA ALA A 22 -5.95 13.63 -2.65
C ALA A 22 -6.02 13.18 -4.12
N ASN A 23 -6.11 14.14 -5.06
CA ASN A 23 -6.14 13.85 -6.49
C ASN A 23 -4.85 13.21 -7.00
N LEU A 24 -3.69 13.65 -6.51
CA LEU A 24 -2.38 13.20 -7.00
C LEU A 24 -1.89 11.90 -6.35
N LEU A 25 -2.18 11.70 -5.07
CA LEU A 25 -1.60 10.62 -4.28
C LEU A 25 -2.55 9.43 -4.09
N GLY A 26 -3.84 9.60 -4.35
CA GLY A 26 -4.86 8.56 -4.20
C GLY A 26 -5.04 8.12 -2.74
N ALA A 27 -5.36 6.84 -2.56
CA ALA A 27 -5.65 6.26 -1.24
C ALA A 27 -4.43 6.33 -0.30
N ARG A 28 -4.45 7.30 0.60
CA ARG A 28 -3.40 7.59 1.59
C ARG A 28 -4.00 8.02 2.90
N THR A 29 -3.20 7.98 3.96
CA THR A 29 -3.57 8.54 5.25
C THR A 29 -2.97 9.92 5.39
N LEU A 30 -3.80 10.91 5.73
CA LEU A 30 -3.38 12.24 6.14
C LEU A 30 -3.37 12.34 7.65
N PHE A 31 -2.31 12.93 8.20
CA PHE A 31 -2.25 13.45 9.55
C PHE A 31 -2.14 14.98 9.49
N VAL A 32 -3.07 15.65 10.15
CA VAL A 32 -3.14 17.10 10.25
C VAL A 32 -2.78 17.49 11.67
N ALA A 33 -1.69 18.23 11.84
CA ALA A 33 -1.36 18.92 13.07
C ALA A 33 -1.59 20.41 12.88
N ARG A 34 -2.41 21.01 13.76
CA ARG A 34 -2.81 22.41 13.70
C ARG A 34 -2.44 23.11 15.00
N GLU A 35 -1.80 24.27 14.91
CA GLU A 35 -1.43 25.10 16.06
C GLU A 35 -0.58 24.34 17.11
N LEU A 36 0.43 23.59 16.65
CA LEU A 36 1.32 22.81 17.53
C LEU A 36 1.89 23.68 18.65
N THR A 37 1.93 23.13 19.86
CA THR A 37 2.36 23.75 21.13
C THR A 37 1.41 24.83 21.70
N LYS A 38 0.34 25.21 20.98
CA LYS A 38 -0.60 26.24 21.44
C LYS A 38 -1.78 25.61 22.18
N VAL A 39 -2.52 26.42 22.93
CA VAL A 39 -3.68 25.99 23.76
C VAL A 39 -4.76 25.28 22.94
N PHE A 40 -4.92 25.67 21.66
CA PHE A 40 -5.93 25.10 20.75
C PHE A 40 -5.31 24.13 19.73
N GLU A 41 -4.22 23.46 20.11
CA GLU A 41 -3.61 22.41 19.30
C GLU A 41 -4.65 21.36 18.90
N THR A 42 -4.61 20.92 17.64
CA THR A 42 -5.48 19.85 17.16
C THR A 42 -4.67 18.87 16.32
N LEU A 43 -4.77 17.59 16.64
CA LEU A 43 -4.15 16.49 15.90
C LEU A 43 -5.25 15.59 15.35
N THR A 44 -5.26 15.33 14.05
CA THR A 44 -6.27 14.49 13.42
C THR A 44 -5.66 13.58 12.37
N ARG A 45 -6.08 12.32 12.37
CA ARG A 45 -5.70 11.34 11.35
C ARG A 45 -6.94 10.87 10.61
N LEU A 46 -6.91 10.89 9.29
CA LEU A 46 -8.03 10.52 8.43
C LEU A 46 -7.55 10.03 7.06
N PRO A 47 -8.38 9.30 6.31
CA PRO A 47 -8.14 9.07 4.89
C PRO A 47 -7.97 10.41 4.16
N LEU A 48 -6.98 10.49 3.27
CA LEU A 48 -6.67 11.71 2.52
C LEU A 48 -7.85 12.13 1.63
N GLU A 49 -8.59 11.16 1.10
CA GLU A 49 -9.83 11.37 0.33
C GLU A 49 -10.94 12.06 1.14
N ASP A 50 -10.97 11.88 2.46
CA ASP A 50 -11.97 12.49 3.34
C ASP A 50 -11.56 13.91 3.79
N ALA A 51 -10.33 14.33 3.50
CA ALA A 51 -9.75 15.55 4.06
C ALA A 51 -10.55 16.81 3.69
N SER A 52 -10.93 16.96 2.42
CA SER A 52 -11.70 18.13 1.97
C SER A 52 -13.03 18.24 2.71
N ALA A 53 -13.81 17.15 2.78
CA ALA A 53 -15.07 17.12 3.51
C ALA A 53 -14.87 17.42 5.01
N TRP A 54 -13.79 16.92 5.60
CA TRP A 54 -13.44 17.21 6.98
C TRP A 54 -13.14 18.70 7.23
N PHE A 55 -12.42 19.37 6.33
CA PHE A 55 -12.19 20.83 6.42
C PHE A 55 -13.44 21.66 6.13
N ASP A 56 -14.34 21.19 5.27
CA ASP A 56 -15.61 21.86 4.95
C ASP A 56 -16.62 21.79 6.11
N ALA A 57 -16.56 20.72 6.91
CA ALA A 57 -17.48 20.51 8.02
C ALA A 57 -17.34 21.51 9.18
N ASP A 58 -16.20 22.20 9.33
CA ASP A 58 -16.02 23.24 10.35
C ASP A 58 -15.03 24.31 9.88
N SER A 59 -15.52 25.56 9.77
CA SER A 59 -14.72 26.72 9.36
C SER A 59 -13.52 27.02 10.27
N ASN A 60 -13.54 26.57 11.53
CA ASN A 60 -12.38 26.74 12.43
C ASN A 60 -11.23 25.81 12.05
N ARG A 61 -11.48 24.70 11.35
CA ARG A 61 -10.44 23.75 10.95
C ARG A 61 -9.47 24.32 9.93
N THR A 62 -9.82 25.39 9.23
CA THR A 62 -8.94 26.06 8.24
C THR A 62 -8.21 27.27 8.80
N ARG A 63 -8.22 27.47 10.13
CA ARG A 63 -7.51 28.58 10.78
C ARG A 63 -6.23 28.11 11.44
N GLY A 64 -5.20 28.94 11.39
CA GLY A 64 -3.94 28.71 12.10
C GLY A 64 -2.82 28.15 11.24
N GLU A 65 -1.79 27.63 11.90
CA GLU A 65 -0.62 27.03 11.25
C GLU A 65 -0.76 25.51 11.16
N PHE A 66 -0.35 24.93 10.03
CA PHE A 66 -0.51 23.51 9.75
C PHE A 66 0.82 22.81 9.48
N VAL A 67 0.95 21.60 10.03
CA VAL A 67 1.87 20.58 9.57
C VAL A 67 1.05 19.40 9.07
N LEU A 68 1.23 19.05 7.81
CA LEU A 68 0.60 17.90 7.17
C LEU A 68 1.60 16.78 7.03
N ILE A 69 1.19 15.57 7.41
CA ILE A 69 1.97 14.36 7.16
C ILE A 69 1.12 13.43 6.33
N VAL A 70 1.53 13.18 5.09
CA VAL A 70 0.95 12.12 4.27
C VAL A 70 1.80 10.88 4.48
N ASP A 71 1.18 9.77 4.85
CA ASP A 71 1.88 8.49 5.02
C ASP A 71 2.65 8.07 3.75
N ALA A 72 3.55 7.10 3.83
CA ALA A 72 4.11 6.46 2.63
C ALA A 72 3.00 5.63 1.94
N PRO A 73 3.09 5.33 0.63
CA PRO A 73 2.11 4.45 0.02
C PRO A 73 2.16 3.13 0.74
N SER A 74 0.99 2.53 0.97
CA SER A 74 0.98 1.14 1.39
C SER A 74 1.80 0.34 0.38
N PRO A 75 2.68 -0.58 0.83
CA PRO A 75 3.35 -1.48 -0.09
C PRO A 75 2.27 -2.10 -0.97
N PRO A 76 2.51 -2.25 -2.28
CA PRO A 76 1.55 -2.90 -3.15
C PRO A 76 1.13 -4.18 -2.44
N SER A 77 -0.18 -4.31 -2.15
CA SER A 77 -0.67 -5.54 -1.56
C SER A 77 -0.19 -6.66 -2.49
N ASP A 78 0.48 -7.67 -1.96
CA ASP A 78 1.02 -8.82 -2.70
C ASP A 78 -0.05 -9.65 -3.46
N LYS A 79 -1.26 -9.09 -3.64
CA LYS A 79 -2.41 -9.72 -4.28
C LYS A 79 -2.61 -9.34 -5.75
N ALA A 80 -1.93 -8.34 -6.32
CA ALA A 80 -2.21 -7.95 -7.71
C ALA A 80 -1.11 -7.14 -8.42
N SER A 81 0.10 -7.67 -8.60
CA SER A 81 1.01 -7.25 -9.69
C SER A 81 2.24 -8.15 -9.84
N ALA A 82 2.08 -9.48 -9.73
CA ALA A 82 2.95 -10.30 -10.56
C ALA A 82 2.42 -10.15 -11.99
N LEU A 83 3.30 -9.95 -12.98
CA LEU A 83 3.03 -10.44 -14.34
C LEU A 83 2.36 -11.83 -14.21
N PRO A 84 1.49 -12.28 -15.13
CA PRO A 84 1.07 -13.68 -15.12
C PRO A 84 2.32 -14.55 -15.37
N VAL A 85 3.10 -14.77 -14.32
CA VAL A 85 4.07 -15.84 -14.22
C VAL A 85 3.18 -17.04 -14.26
N ASP A 86 3.29 -17.81 -15.33
CA ASP A 86 2.68 -19.13 -15.40
C ASP A 86 3.39 -20.00 -14.36
N VAL A 87 2.97 -19.82 -13.10
CA VAL A 87 3.47 -20.50 -11.92
C VAL A 87 3.38 -21.99 -12.14
N ASP A 88 2.34 -22.45 -12.84
CA ASP A 88 2.15 -23.85 -13.18
C ASP A 88 3.20 -24.33 -14.18
N ARG A 89 3.53 -23.58 -15.23
CA ARG A 89 4.62 -23.93 -16.15
C ARG A 89 5.97 -24.02 -15.44
N TRP A 90 6.28 -23.06 -14.56
CA TRP A 90 7.53 -23.06 -13.81
C TRP A 90 7.60 -24.23 -12.83
N LEU A 91 6.51 -24.48 -12.10
CA LEU A 91 6.43 -25.63 -11.20
C LEU A 91 6.53 -26.95 -11.97
N ALA A 92 5.84 -27.10 -13.10
CA ALA A 92 5.85 -28.30 -13.93
C ALA A 92 7.25 -28.64 -14.43
N GLU A 93 8.04 -27.66 -14.87
CA GLU A 93 9.43 -27.91 -15.26
C GLU A 93 10.32 -28.22 -14.06
N LEU A 94 10.20 -27.47 -12.96
CA LEU A 94 11.07 -27.65 -11.80
C LEU A 94 10.83 -28.98 -11.07
N VAL A 95 9.60 -29.49 -11.02
CA VAL A 95 9.32 -30.78 -10.36
C VAL A 95 9.86 -32.00 -11.11
N ARG A 96 10.24 -31.83 -12.39
CA ARG A 96 10.93 -32.87 -13.16
C ARG A 96 12.36 -33.08 -12.68
N GLU A 97 13.02 -31.99 -12.28
CA GLU A 97 14.43 -31.97 -11.90
C GLU A 97 14.66 -31.92 -10.38
N LEU A 98 13.66 -31.48 -9.60
CA LEU A 98 13.80 -31.20 -8.18
C LEU A 98 12.66 -31.79 -7.33
N PRO A 99 12.90 -32.11 -6.04
CA PRO A 99 11.83 -32.45 -5.13
C PRO A 99 10.77 -31.33 -5.04
N PRO A 100 9.46 -31.64 -4.95
CA PRO A 100 8.38 -30.65 -4.94
C PRO A 100 8.54 -29.54 -3.89
N ALA A 101 9.08 -29.88 -2.72
CA ALA A 101 9.37 -28.91 -1.66
C ALA A 101 10.42 -27.87 -2.07
N ARG A 102 11.41 -28.27 -2.88
CA ARG A 102 12.47 -27.39 -3.38
C ARG A 102 11.98 -26.54 -4.56
N ALA A 103 11.22 -27.14 -5.48
CA ALA A 103 10.57 -26.42 -6.57
C ALA A 103 9.63 -25.31 -6.04
N ALA A 104 8.74 -25.65 -5.09
CA ALA A 104 7.83 -24.68 -4.48
C ALA A 104 8.56 -23.54 -3.76
N ARG A 105 9.68 -23.83 -3.08
CA ARG A 105 10.51 -22.79 -2.43
C ARG A 105 11.14 -21.83 -3.45
N ILE A 106 11.69 -22.36 -4.55
CA ILE A 106 12.29 -21.53 -5.60
C ILE A 106 11.24 -20.60 -6.21
N VAL A 107 10.06 -21.14 -6.56
CA VAL A 107 8.98 -20.35 -7.16
C VAL A 107 8.42 -19.34 -6.15
N ALA A 108 8.29 -19.68 -4.87
CA ALA A 108 7.86 -18.75 -3.82
C ALA A 108 8.80 -17.54 -3.72
N ASN A 109 10.11 -17.78 -3.74
CA ASN A 109 11.12 -16.72 -3.63
C ASN A 109 11.09 -15.74 -4.81
N VAL A 110 10.68 -16.20 -6.00
CA VAL A 110 10.65 -15.38 -7.23
C VAL A 110 9.30 -14.69 -7.40
N THR A 111 8.20 -15.32 -7.00
CA THR A 111 6.84 -14.87 -7.31
C THR A 111 6.12 -14.22 -6.13
N GLY A 112 6.61 -14.40 -4.89
CA GLY A 112 5.93 -13.94 -3.68
C GLY A 112 4.69 -14.77 -3.31
N VAL A 113 4.30 -15.76 -4.11
CA VAL A 113 3.17 -16.65 -3.80
C VAL A 113 3.52 -17.53 -2.60
N ALA A 114 2.54 -17.75 -1.72
CA ALA A 114 2.71 -18.54 -0.51
C ALA A 114 3.23 -19.95 -0.83
N ARG A 115 4.34 -20.33 -0.18
CA ARG A 115 5.03 -21.62 -0.38
C ARG A 115 4.08 -22.81 -0.23
N ASP A 116 3.16 -22.76 0.72
CA ASP A 116 2.24 -23.87 1.01
C ASP A 116 1.28 -24.12 -0.15
N GLN A 117 0.78 -23.05 -0.79
CA GLN A 117 -0.06 -23.14 -2.00
C GLN A 117 0.74 -23.73 -3.17
N LEU A 118 1.98 -23.26 -3.36
CA LEU A 118 2.87 -23.76 -4.41
C LEU A 118 3.28 -25.22 -4.20
N TYR A 119 3.44 -25.66 -2.96
CA TYR A 119 3.77 -27.05 -2.65
C TYR A 119 2.61 -27.99 -2.96
N ALA A 120 1.38 -27.64 -2.55
CA ALA A 120 0.18 -28.40 -2.90
C ALA A 120 0.02 -28.49 -4.43
N ARG A 121 0.26 -27.38 -5.14
CA ARG A 121 0.20 -27.35 -6.60
C ARG A 121 1.29 -28.20 -7.26
N ALA A 122 2.52 -28.14 -6.78
CA ALA A 122 3.64 -28.95 -7.26
C ALA A 122 3.37 -30.47 -7.12
N MET A 123 2.76 -30.88 -6.01
CA MET A 123 2.38 -32.28 -5.78
C MET A 123 1.30 -32.77 -6.75
N ALA A 124 0.32 -31.90 -7.06
CA ALA A 124 -0.72 -32.20 -8.04
C ALA A 124 -0.15 -32.33 -9.47
N LEU A 125 0.78 -31.44 -9.85
CA LEU A 125 1.43 -31.48 -11.16
C LEU A 125 2.36 -32.69 -11.31
N LYS A 126 3.08 -33.08 -10.25
CA LYS A 126 3.93 -34.28 -10.24
C LYS A 126 3.15 -35.57 -10.47
N HIS A 127 1.92 -35.67 -9.96
CA HIS A 127 1.07 -36.85 -10.23
C HIS A 127 0.59 -36.89 -11.67
N LYS A 128 0.33 -35.74 -12.29
CA LYS A 128 -0.22 -35.64 -13.65
C LYS A 128 0.80 -35.94 -14.76
N SER A 129 2.09 -35.97 -14.45
CA SER A 129 3.17 -36.28 -15.41
C SER A 129 3.65 -37.74 -15.39
N VAL A 130 3.04 -38.58 -14.53
CA VAL A 130 3.40 -40.00 -14.37
C VAL A 130 2.34 -40.93 -14.99
N ASP A 131 1.23 -40.38 -15.48
CA ASP A 131 0.30 -41.02 -16.41
C ASP A 131 0.62 -40.60 -17.85
#